data_AF-A0A6A5GK59-F1
#
_entry.id   AF-A0A6A5GK59-F1
#
_cell.length_a   1.000
_cell.length_b   1.000
_cell.length_c   1.000
_cell.angle_alpha   90.00
_cell.angle_beta   90.00
_cell.angle_gamma   90.00
#
_symmetry.space_group_name_H-M   'P 1'
#
loop_
_entity.id
_entity.type
_entity.pdbx_description
1 polymer ?
#
loop_
_entity_poly.entity_id
_entity_poly.type
_entity_poly.pdbx_seq_one_letter_code
_entity_poly.pdbx_strand_id
1 'polypeptide(L)'
;MKLLITFSAIVFIWHAPLVTAIPEDVQQIVVDYMNRVRESFAVALPVANMNAIVYNASLEKKISTCTVAEHAAKDHRALLFQSLNLEKESDTIRDIDSREANDIMDPNSRIADIDVSRQFVHPLHAGIGCVILRTPCPFPGQPRNATDKATTMCFFGGPENMKPLDGLKRGKPASQCPNGKSEISEYMCKAIKLSLCSKKISIQINNARLYSQNVSVVLGSFYQKIEVSSENSRNTFRIFIYFNTGISKESNIQQCKIEGVTVPVSSCSLKISTFWDDYREGVLSVIQHLLKMFKCKISTDSVYYNEVQLLPTISDLFDLQLEFETLTIHLKRTKYQQLFWNKISSNFGQVEDLRLVSFIKPDFIPVFNSWPQKISITSSYWFTLKPLLTCTSTTITLGGSFLGNKDLDVLLRKWKTGEFPNLKYLRIHSKNMTNDGSTILGMKLWDLAGEVIQTDDRSKNATFKIGIRRIEMSVTPFE
;
A
#
# COMPACT_ATOMS: atom_id res chain seq x y z
N MET A 1 -1.91 -54.22 -25.32
CA MET A 1 -2.18 -52.79 -25.56
C MET A 1 -1.49 -51.99 -24.47
N LYS A 2 -0.71 -50.99 -24.88
CA LYS A 2 0.27 -50.22 -24.11
C LYS A 2 -0.31 -49.54 -22.84
N LEU A 3 0.47 -49.44 -21.77
CA LEU A 3 1.08 -48.16 -21.36
C LEU A 3 2.15 -48.40 -20.27
N LEU A 4 3.41 -48.10 -20.60
CA LEU A 4 4.49 -47.88 -19.64
C LEU A 4 4.24 -46.54 -18.92
N ILE A 5 4.35 -46.51 -17.60
CA ILE A 5 4.55 -45.26 -16.84
C ILE A 5 6.03 -45.22 -16.44
N THR A 6 6.82 -44.46 -17.18
CA THR A 6 8.18 -44.07 -16.81
C THR A 6 8.10 -43.00 -15.73
N PHE A 7 8.46 -43.32 -14.49
CA PHE A 7 8.74 -42.32 -13.47
C PHE A 7 10.11 -41.71 -13.76
N SER A 8 10.15 -40.50 -14.30
CA SER A 8 11.35 -39.67 -14.29
C SER A 8 11.56 -39.13 -12.88
N ALA A 9 12.57 -39.67 -12.20
CA ALA A 9 13.08 -39.09 -10.97
C ALA A 9 13.71 -37.72 -11.28
N ILE A 10 12.95 -36.65 -11.09
CA ILE A 10 13.49 -35.28 -11.03
C ILE A 10 14.22 -35.19 -9.69
N VAL A 11 15.54 -35.38 -9.74
CA VAL A 11 16.45 -35.06 -8.64
C VAL A 11 16.37 -33.55 -8.44
N PHE A 12 15.60 -33.12 -7.42
CA PHE A 12 15.73 -31.77 -6.88
C PHE A 12 17.10 -31.66 -6.24
N ILE A 13 18.09 -31.21 -7.01
CA ILE A 13 19.37 -30.74 -6.45
C ILE A 13 19.02 -29.50 -5.61
N TRP A 14 18.87 -29.70 -4.30
CA TRP A 14 18.92 -28.63 -3.32
C TRP A 14 20.28 -27.95 -3.48
N HIS A 15 20.32 -26.85 -4.23
CA HIS A 15 21.51 -26.01 -4.30
C HIS A 15 21.72 -25.43 -2.91
N ALA A 16 22.73 -25.93 -2.20
CA ALA A 16 23.13 -25.39 -0.91
C ALA A 16 23.38 -23.87 -1.08
N PRO A 17 22.95 -23.02 -0.14
CA PRO A 17 23.20 -21.58 -0.22
C PRO A 17 24.69 -21.32 -0.38
N LEU A 18 25.05 -20.42 -1.31
CA LEU A 18 26.45 -20.04 -1.59
C LEU A 18 27.04 -19.11 -0.51
N VAL A 19 26.30 -18.85 0.57
CA VAL A 19 26.63 -17.84 1.58
C VAL A 19 26.33 -18.31 3.00
N THR A 20 27.00 -17.74 3.99
CA THR A 20 26.74 -17.92 5.42
C THR A 20 26.60 -16.56 6.11
N ALA A 21 25.74 -16.48 7.13
CA ALA A 21 25.65 -15.30 7.97
C ALA A 21 27.00 -15.08 8.70
N ILE A 22 27.31 -13.82 9.00
CA ILE A 22 28.47 -13.48 9.84
C ILE A 22 28.14 -13.71 11.34
N PRO A 23 29.12 -14.11 12.17
CA PRO A 23 28.95 -14.23 13.62
C PRO A 23 28.49 -12.92 14.29
N GLU A 24 27.71 -13.01 15.37
CA GLU A 24 27.09 -11.84 16.04
C GLU A 24 28.10 -10.82 16.57
N ASP A 25 29.25 -11.29 17.07
CA ASP A 25 30.39 -10.46 17.44
C ASP A 25 30.91 -9.65 16.24
N VAL A 26 31.04 -10.27 15.06
CA VAL A 26 31.45 -9.60 13.82
C VAL A 26 30.37 -8.61 13.35
N GLN A 27 29.08 -8.92 13.55
CA GLN A 27 27.97 -8.02 13.21
C GLN A 27 28.10 -6.69 13.96
N GLN A 28 28.38 -6.76 15.25
CA GLN A 28 28.54 -5.59 16.10
C GLN A 28 29.75 -4.74 15.66
N ILE A 29 30.89 -5.39 15.38
CA ILE A 29 32.10 -4.70 14.90
C ILE A 29 31.82 -3.93 13.59
N VAL A 30 31.07 -4.54 12.65
CA VAL A 30 30.69 -3.88 11.39
C VAL A 30 29.80 -2.66 11.65
N VAL A 31 28.82 -2.78 12.54
CA VAL A 31 27.92 -1.67 12.89
C VAL A 31 28.70 -0.51 13.51
N ASP A 32 29.59 -0.82 14.45
CA ASP A 32 30.39 0.19 15.15
C ASP A 32 31.35 0.90 14.19
N TYR A 33 32.01 0.14 13.31
CA TYR A 33 32.84 0.68 12.22
C TYR A 33 32.05 1.66 11.35
N MET A 34 30.90 1.23 10.83
CA MET A 34 30.08 2.04 9.94
C MET A 34 29.57 3.32 10.62
N ASN A 35 29.13 3.21 11.87
CA ASN A 35 28.63 4.36 12.63
C ASN A 35 29.74 5.36 12.94
N ARG A 36 30.96 4.91 13.29
CA ARG A 36 32.10 5.80 13.53
C ARG A 36 32.48 6.62 12.29
N VAL A 37 32.54 5.98 11.12
CA VAL A 37 32.81 6.66 9.85
C VAL A 37 31.74 7.72 9.54
N ARG A 38 30.46 7.38 9.76
CA ARG A 38 29.33 8.29 9.49
C ARG A 38 29.29 9.46 10.46
N GLU A 39 29.61 9.21 11.72
CA GLU A 39 29.70 10.23 12.76
C GLU A 39 30.82 11.21 12.48
N SER A 40 32.04 10.72 12.19
CA SER A 40 33.17 11.58 11.82
C SER A 40 32.86 12.43 10.59
N PHE A 41 32.26 11.86 9.54
CA PHE A 41 31.78 12.63 8.39
C PHE A 41 30.72 13.68 8.75
N ALA A 42 29.71 13.31 9.55
CA ALA A 42 28.65 14.22 9.96
C ALA A 42 29.17 15.41 10.78
N VAL A 43 30.25 15.21 11.55
CA VAL A 43 30.94 16.26 12.32
C VAL A 43 31.85 17.10 11.42
N ALA A 44 32.73 16.46 10.65
CA ALA A 44 33.69 17.12 9.76
C ALA A 44 33.00 17.97 8.68
N LEU A 45 31.79 17.57 8.32
CA LEU A 45 30.96 18.21 7.31
C LEU A 45 29.51 18.27 7.83
N PRO A 46 29.13 19.29 8.63
CA PRO A 46 27.88 19.31 9.41
C PRO A 46 26.64 18.77 8.69
N VAL A 47 26.28 17.51 8.97
CA VAL A 47 25.10 16.82 8.41
C VAL A 47 24.02 16.69 9.49
N ALA A 48 22.86 17.30 9.24
CA ALA A 48 21.79 17.41 10.22
C ALA A 48 20.91 16.14 10.36
N ASN A 49 20.90 15.25 9.35
CA ASN A 49 19.99 14.12 9.23
C ASN A 49 20.68 12.75 9.05
N MET A 50 21.90 12.59 9.56
CA MET A 50 22.66 11.34 9.47
C MET A 50 22.04 10.26 10.36
N ASN A 51 21.43 9.22 9.78
CA ASN A 51 20.91 8.09 10.56
C ASN A 51 22.05 7.21 11.09
N ALA A 52 21.92 6.78 12.35
CA ALA A 52 22.63 5.63 12.86
C ALA A 52 22.23 4.36 12.09
N ILE A 53 23.19 3.49 11.83
CA ILE A 53 22.99 2.17 11.26
C ILE A 53 22.84 1.16 12.41
N VAL A 54 21.92 0.20 12.23
CA VAL A 54 21.79 -0.97 13.10
C VAL A 54 21.94 -2.25 12.29
N TYR A 55 22.45 -3.32 12.90
CA TYR A 55 22.48 -4.60 12.21
C TYR A 55 21.06 -5.09 11.91
N ASN A 56 20.86 -5.59 10.70
CA ASN A 56 19.59 -6.12 10.23
C ASN A 56 19.82 -7.41 9.45
N ALA A 57 19.70 -8.54 10.14
CA ALA A 57 19.80 -9.87 9.57
C ALA A 57 18.82 -10.12 8.41
N SER A 58 17.73 -9.35 8.30
CA SER A 58 16.81 -9.47 7.16
C SER A 58 17.40 -8.99 5.84
N LEU A 59 18.46 -8.19 5.88
CA LEU A 59 19.19 -7.72 4.71
C LEU A 59 20.16 -8.78 4.18
N GLU A 60 20.42 -9.84 4.94
CA GLU A 60 21.21 -10.99 4.50
C GLU A 60 20.47 -11.75 3.39
N LYS A 61 20.74 -11.38 2.14
CA LYS A 61 20.14 -12.08 1.00
C LYS A 61 20.81 -13.43 0.77
N LYS A 62 20.00 -14.44 0.44
CA LYS A 62 20.49 -15.71 -0.10
C LYS A 62 20.86 -15.51 -1.57
N ILE A 63 22.15 -15.35 -1.84
CA ILE A 63 22.69 -15.21 -3.21
C ILE A 63 22.82 -16.60 -3.83
N SER A 64 22.39 -16.75 -5.08
CA SER A 64 22.53 -17.99 -5.85
C SER A 64 23.81 -18.05 -6.69
N THR A 65 24.34 -16.92 -7.17
CA THR A 65 25.56 -16.84 -8.00
C THR A 65 26.33 -15.52 -7.84
N CYS A 66 27.63 -15.49 -8.18
CA CYS A 66 28.42 -14.25 -8.19
C CYS A 66 27.89 -13.17 -9.14
N THR A 67 27.20 -13.54 -10.21
CA THR A 67 26.56 -12.58 -11.13
C THR A 67 25.47 -11.77 -10.43
N VAL A 68 24.71 -12.40 -9.52
CA VAL A 68 23.71 -11.71 -8.70
C VAL A 68 24.37 -10.76 -7.71
N ALA A 69 25.51 -11.15 -7.13
CA ALA A 69 26.30 -10.29 -6.26
C ALA A 69 26.85 -9.05 -7.00
N GLU A 70 27.40 -9.24 -8.20
CA GLU A 70 27.93 -8.16 -9.03
C GLU A 70 26.85 -7.16 -9.44
N HIS A 71 25.65 -7.64 -9.81
CA HIS A 71 24.53 -6.76 -10.16
C HIS A 71 24.06 -5.94 -8.96
N ALA A 72 23.96 -6.55 -7.77
CA ALA A 72 23.61 -5.84 -6.54
C ALA A 72 24.62 -4.74 -6.17
N ALA A 73 25.91 -4.96 -6.45
CA ALA A 73 26.94 -3.97 -6.24
C ALA A 73 26.84 -2.79 -7.22
N LYS A 74 26.59 -3.04 -8.51
CA LYS A 74 26.40 -1.98 -9.53
C LYS A 74 25.23 -1.05 -9.22
N ASP A 75 24.17 -1.57 -8.59
CA ASP A 75 23.00 -0.78 -8.22
C ASP A 75 23.18 0.00 -6.90
N HIS A 76 24.40 0.08 -6.36
CA HIS A 76 24.70 0.70 -5.05
C HIS A 76 23.89 0.08 -3.89
N ARG A 77 23.44 -1.17 -4.06
CA ARG A 77 22.63 -1.88 -3.04
C ARG A 77 23.48 -2.73 -2.10
N ALA A 78 24.66 -3.12 -2.55
CA ALA A 78 25.58 -3.94 -1.80
C ALA A 78 27.02 -3.49 -1.99
N LEU A 79 27.87 -3.78 -1.02
CA LEU A 79 29.32 -3.64 -1.12
C LEU A 79 29.99 -4.99 -0.99
N LEU A 80 31.01 -5.19 -1.81
CA LEU A 80 31.85 -6.39 -1.85
C LEU A 80 33.14 -6.08 -1.10
N PHE A 81 33.55 -6.97 -0.19
CA PHE A 81 34.76 -6.85 0.61
C PHE A 81 35.65 -8.07 0.41
N GLN A 82 36.96 -7.85 0.33
CA GLN A 82 37.95 -8.94 0.24
C GLN A 82 37.89 -9.84 1.49
N SER A 83 37.72 -9.25 2.67
CA SER A 83 37.37 -9.94 3.94
C SER A 83 36.87 -8.91 4.96
N LEU A 84 36.12 -9.34 5.98
CA LEU A 84 35.80 -8.52 7.17
C LEU A 84 36.82 -8.76 8.30
N ASN A 85 38.12 -8.77 8.00
CA ASN A 85 39.16 -8.90 9.02
C ASN A 85 39.41 -7.55 9.72
N LEU A 86 38.41 -7.08 10.47
CA LEU A 86 38.43 -5.80 11.17
C LEU A 86 39.40 -5.80 12.38
N GLU A 87 39.88 -6.97 12.82
CA GLU A 87 40.90 -7.08 13.88
C GLU A 87 42.28 -6.59 13.43
N LYS A 88 42.66 -6.80 12.15
CA LYS A 88 43.93 -6.33 11.58
C LYS A 88 43.88 -4.90 11.05
N GLU A 89 42.69 -4.38 10.76
CA GLU A 89 42.45 -2.98 10.36
C GLU A 89 42.17 -2.04 11.54
N SER A 90 42.26 -2.55 12.78
CA SER A 90 42.14 -1.74 14.01
C SER A 90 43.25 -0.68 14.14
N ASP A 91 44.39 -0.87 13.46
CA ASP A 91 45.46 0.12 13.33
C ASP A 91 45.19 1.18 12.22
N THR A 92 44.12 1.03 11.44
CA THR A 92 43.77 1.91 10.30
C THR A 92 42.39 2.56 10.43
N ILE A 93 41.86 2.71 11.65
CA ILE A 93 40.59 3.43 11.85
C ILE A 93 40.82 4.92 11.59
N ARG A 94 40.61 5.35 10.33
CA ARG A 94 40.76 6.74 9.93
C ARG A 94 39.39 7.41 9.98
N ASP A 95 39.19 8.24 10.99
CA ASP A 95 38.05 9.16 11.03
C ASP A 95 38.11 10.09 9.80
N ILE A 96 36.97 10.36 9.18
CA ILE A 96 36.91 11.23 8.01
C ILE A 96 37.18 12.67 8.47
N ASP A 97 38.29 13.24 8.01
CA ASP A 97 38.62 14.63 8.28
C ASP A 97 37.86 15.60 7.36
N SER A 98 37.93 16.91 7.63
CA SER A 98 37.22 17.90 6.83
C SER A 98 37.70 17.98 5.38
N ARG A 99 38.93 17.59 5.06
CA ARG A 99 39.42 17.57 3.67
C ARG A 99 38.76 16.42 2.93
N GLU A 100 38.87 15.21 3.47
CA GLU A 100 38.26 14.01 2.90
C GLU A 100 36.74 14.14 2.79
N ALA A 101 36.08 14.74 3.79
CA ALA A 101 34.64 14.99 3.72
C ALA A 101 34.23 15.94 2.59
N ASN A 102 35.06 16.95 2.29
CA ASN A 102 34.83 17.83 1.14
C ASN A 102 35.07 17.09 -0.18
N ASP A 103 36.09 16.26 -0.25
CA ASP A 103 36.38 15.46 -1.46
C ASP A 103 35.28 14.42 -1.73
N ILE A 104 34.65 13.86 -0.69
CA ILE A 104 33.46 12.97 -0.82
C ILE A 104 32.28 13.71 -1.45
N MET A 105 32.09 14.99 -1.11
CA MET A 105 31.01 15.83 -1.65
C MET A 105 31.29 16.35 -3.06
N ASP A 106 32.56 16.43 -3.48
CA ASP A 106 32.93 16.91 -4.81
C ASP A 106 32.62 15.82 -5.86
N PRO A 107 31.69 16.05 -6.80
CA PRO A 107 31.38 15.10 -7.86
C PRO A 107 32.58 14.81 -8.79
N ASN A 108 33.58 15.70 -8.85
CA ASN A 108 34.76 15.57 -9.70
C ASN A 108 35.99 15.00 -8.96
N SER A 109 35.83 14.62 -7.69
CA SER A 109 36.93 14.03 -6.91
C SER A 109 37.49 12.78 -7.59
N ARG A 110 38.82 12.69 -7.62
CA ARG A 110 39.59 11.58 -8.22
C ARG A 110 40.16 10.63 -7.18
N ILE A 111 39.67 10.70 -5.95
CA ILE A 111 40.06 9.78 -4.89
C ILE A 111 39.67 8.35 -5.30
N ALA A 112 40.57 7.39 -5.10
CA ALA A 112 40.27 5.98 -5.30
C ALA A 112 39.15 5.54 -4.35
N ASP A 113 38.22 4.73 -4.84
CA ASP A 113 37.10 4.19 -4.05
C ASP A 113 36.15 5.26 -3.46
N ILE A 114 36.10 6.46 -4.05
CA ILE A 114 35.23 7.56 -3.61
C ILE A 114 33.74 7.16 -3.60
N ASP A 115 33.31 6.30 -4.51
CA ASP A 115 31.92 5.82 -4.58
C ASP A 115 31.55 4.91 -3.41
N VAL A 116 32.51 4.11 -2.92
CA VAL A 116 32.37 3.30 -1.70
C VAL A 116 32.22 4.21 -0.50
N SER A 117 33.06 5.25 -0.41
CA SER A 117 33.01 6.25 0.67
C SER A 117 31.68 6.99 0.71
N ARG A 118 31.17 7.42 -0.46
CA ARG A 118 29.84 8.06 -0.57
C ARG A 118 28.70 7.13 -0.13
N GLN A 119 28.82 5.83 -0.40
CA GLN A 119 27.82 4.85 0.04
C GLN A 119 27.85 4.63 1.56
N PHE A 120 29.04 4.63 2.19
CA PHE A 120 29.18 4.54 3.64
C PHE A 120 28.49 5.70 4.37
N VAL A 121 28.65 6.92 3.85
CA VAL A 121 28.16 8.13 4.50
C VAL A 121 26.79 8.60 3.98
N HIS A 122 26.04 7.73 3.29
CA HIS A 122 24.71 8.08 2.81
C HIS A 122 23.74 8.29 4.00
N PRO A 123 23.16 9.49 4.19
CA PRO A 123 22.48 9.85 5.44
C PRO A 123 21.21 9.05 5.72
N LEU A 124 20.55 8.57 4.67
CA LEU A 124 19.29 7.82 4.78
C LEU A 124 19.47 6.31 5.05
N HIS A 125 20.69 5.78 4.98
CA HIS A 125 20.94 4.40 5.39
C HIS A 125 20.68 4.23 6.88
N ALA A 126 19.89 3.22 7.24
CA ALA A 126 19.46 2.98 8.63
C ALA A 126 19.71 1.53 9.08
N GLY A 127 20.25 0.68 8.21
CA GLY A 127 20.59 -0.69 8.58
C GLY A 127 21.66 -1.30 7.68
N ILE A 128 22.30 -2.37 8.17
CA ILE A 128 23.27 -3.15 7.41
C ILE A 128 23.11 -4.64 7.70
N GLY A 129 23.28 -5.49 6.70
CA GLY A 129 23.36 -6.95 6.89
C GLY A 129 24.39 -7.55 5.95
N CYS A 130 25.26 -8.41 6.48
CA CYS A 130 26.42 -8.93 5.76
C CYS A 130 26.39 -10.46 5.67
N VAL A 131 26.96 -10.99 4.59
CA VAL A 131 27.08 -12.42 4.34
C VAL A 131 28.48 -12.77 3.88
N ILE A 132 29.00 -13.89 4.39
CA ILE A 132 30.25 -14.50 3.90
C ILE A 132 29.92 -15.30 2.65
N LEU A 133 30.66 -15.06 1.58
CA LEU A 133 30.58 -15.79 0.32
C LEU A 133 31.40 -17.07 0.43
N ARG A 134 30.76 -18.24 0.35
CA ARG A 134 31.46 -19.55 0.38
C ARG A 134 32.37 -19.73 -0.83
N THR A 135 31.97 -19.16 -1.96
CA THR A 135 32.80 -19.07 -3.17
C THR A 135 33.17 -17.61 -3.38
N PRO A 136 34.46 -17.24 -3.34
CA PRO A 136 34.87 -15.86 -3.56
C PRO A 136 34.47 -15.34 -4.94
N CYS A 137 33.94 -14.13 -5.00
CA CYS A 137 33.47 -13.49 -6.24
C CYS A 137 34.46 -12.42 -6.72
N PRO A 138 34.72 -12.29 -8.04
CA PRO A 138 35.53 -11.17 -8.55
C PRO A 138 34.83 -9.84 -8.27
N PHE A 139 35.60 -8.76 -8.10
CA PHE A 139 35.03 -7.42 -7.99
C PHE A 139 34.39 -6.98 -9.33
N PRO A 140 33.41 -6.05 -9.31
CA PRO A 140 32.78 -5.58 -10.53
C PRO A 140 33.80 -5.06 -11.54
N GLY A 141 33.72 -5.53 -12.78
CA GLY A 141 34.66 -5.16 -13.85
C GLY A 141 35.96 -5.97 -13.91
N GLN A 142 36.23 -6.86 -12.94
CA GLN A 142 37.40 -7.76 -12.97
C GLN A 142 37.11 -9.09 -13.69
N PRO A 143 38.12 -9.72 -14.32
CA PRO A 143 37.95 -11.01 -14.97
C PRO A 143 37.79 -12.15 -13.95
N ARG A 144 37.17 -13.27 -14.35
CA ARG A 144 36.85 -14.41 -13.46
C ARG A 144 38.07 -15.06 -12.80
N ASN A 145 39.24 -14.90 -13.40
CA ASN A 145 40.54 -15.40 -12.93
C ASN A 145 41.31 -14.39 -12.08
N ALA A 146 40.71 -13.26 -11.69
CA ALA A 146 41.33 -12.29 -10.79
C ALA A 146 41.77 -12.97 -9.48
N THR A 147 42.95 -12.59 -8.98
CA THR A 147 43.51 -13.06 -7.71
C THR A 147 42.79 -12.45 -6.51
N ASP A 148 42.39 -11.19 -6.63
CA ASP A 148 41.62 -10.48 -5.61
C ASP A 148 40.13 -10.76 -5.80
N LYS A 149 39.54 -11.41 -4.80
CA LYS A 149 38.12 -11.78 -4.81
C LYS A 149 37.48 -11.36 -3.50
N ALA A 150 36.25 -10.91 -3.60
CA ALA A 150 35.40 -10.64 -2.46
C ALA A 150 35.00 -11.96 -1.79
N THR A 151 35.22 -12.02 -0.47
CA THR A 151 34.74 -13.12 0.38
C THR A 151 33.56 -12.69 1.24
N THR A 152 33.23 -11.41 1.28
CA THR A 152 32.11 -10.89 2.07
C THR A 152 31.31 -9.87 1.26
N MET A 153 30.00 -9.81 1.52
CA MET A 153 29.12 -8.83 0.91
C MET A 153 28.15 -8.25 1.94
N CYS A 154 27.99 -6.92 1.97
CA CYS A 154 27.08 -6.22 2.88
C CYS A 154 26.01 -5.45 2.11
N PHE A 155 24.78 -5.48 2.61
CA PHE A 155 23.64 -4.76 2.06
C PHE A 155 23.22 -3.64 2.99
N PHE A 156 22.91 -2.48 2.42
CA PHE A 156 22.38 -1.36 3.18
C PHE A 156 20.85 -1.33 3.16
N GLY A 157 20.27 -1.03 4.32
CA GLY A 157 18.85 -0.75 4.50
C GLY A 157 18.59 0.74 4.36
N GLY A 158 17.54 1.09 3.63
CA GLY A 158 17.21 2.47 3.27
C GLY A 158 16.38 2.49 1.98
N PRO A 159 16.08 3.66 1.43
CA PRO A 159 15.31 3.77 0.19
C PRO A 159 16.14 3.29 -1.02
N GLU A 160 15.51 2.61 -1.98
CA GLU A 160 16.22 2.00 -3.13
C GLU A 160 16.61 3.03 -4.20
N ASN A 161 17.70 2.76 -4.93
CA ASN A 161 18.19 3.51 -6.11
C ASN A 161 18.52 4.99 -5.86
N MET A 162 18.96 5.32 -4.65
CA MET A 162 19.40 6.67 -4.33
C MET A 162 20.74 6.97 -4.99
N LYS A 163 20.84 8.15 -5.58
CA LYS A 163 22.15 8.68 -5.97
C LYS A 163 23.00 8.81 -4.71
N PRO A 164 24.31 8.60 -4.77
CA PRO A 164 25.17 8.77 -3.60
C PRO A 164 24.93 10.16 -2.96
N LEU A 165 24.78 10.17 -1.63
CA LEU A 165 24.53 11.37 -0.81
C LEU A 165 23.17 12.09 -1.04
N ASP A 166 22.23 11.47 -1.76
CA ASP A 166 20.91 12.06 -1.97
C ASP A 166 20.13 12.23 -0.64
N GLY A 167 19.38 13.33 -0.54
CA GLY A 167 18.65 13.68 0.66
C GLY A 167 19.50 14.13 1.86
N LEU A 168 20.82 14.37 1.68
CA LEU A 168 21.68 14.96 2.69
C LEU A 168 21.26 16.38 3.02
N LYS A 169 21.08 16.67 4.32
CA LYS A 169 20.76 18.01 4.82
C LYS A 169 21.92 18.57 5.62
N ARG A 170 22.38 19.77 5.25
CA ARG A 170 23.38 20.50 6.02
C ARG A 170 22.77 21.11 7.27
N GLY A 171 23.57 21.19 8.32
CA GLY A 171 23.21 21.83 9.59
C GLY A 171 23.88 21.15 10.78
N LYS A 172 23.57 21.64 11.99
CA LYS A 172 24.11 21.05 13.22
C LYS A 172 23.82 19.54 13.25
N PRO A 173 24.81 18.67 13.54
CA PRO A 173 24.57 17.24 13.62
C PRO A 173 23.38 16.87 14.50
N ALA A 174 22.63 15.86 14.07
CA ALA A 174 21.39 15.39 14.69
C ALA A 174 20.30 16.47 14.96
N SER A 175 20.32 17.61 14.26
CA SER A 175 19.30 18.66 14.43
C SER A 175 18.03 18.44 13.61
N GLN A 176 18.09 17.65 12.53
CA GLN A 176 16.96 17.38 11.63
C GLN A 176 16.67 15.88 11.55
N CYS A 177 16.53 15.25 12.71
CA CYS A 177 16.28 13.82 12.80
C CYS A 177 14.80 13.46 12.66
N PRO A 178 14.39 12.70 11.63
CA PRO A 178 12.99 12.33 11.43
C PRO A 178 12.40 11.53 12.59
N ASN A 179 13.23 10.76 13.30
CA ASN A 179 12.82 9.84 14.37
C ASN A 179 13.43 10.18 15.73
N GLY A 180 13.85 11.43 15.92
CA GLY A 180 14.58 11.86 17.11
C GLY A 180 16.06 11.49 17.10
N LYS A 181 16.76 11.91 18.15
CA LYS A 181 18.22 11.70 18.29
C LYS A 181 18.54 10.26 18.66
N SER A 182 19.70 9.80 18.22
CA SER A 182 20.18 8.46 18.53
C SER A 182 20.53 8.32 20.01
N GLU A 183 20.33 7.13 20.56
CA GLU A 183 20.81 6.76 21.90
C GLU A 183 22.30 6.38 21.90
N ILE A 184 22.85 6.05 20.71
CA ILE A 184 24.25 5.61 20.56
C ILE A 184 25.24 6.75 20.24
N SER A 185 24.77 7.91 19.79
CA SER A 185 25.62 9.08 19.48
C SER A 185 24.78 10.37 19.48
N GLU A 186 25.35 11.45 20.01
CA GLU A 186 24.71 12.77 20.01
C GLU A 186 24.73 13.48 18.65
N TYR A 187 25.57 13.00 17.72
CA TYR A 187 25.75 13.55 16.37
C TYR A 187 24.90 12.84 15.32
N MET A 188 24.19 11.76 15.70
CA MET A 188 23.38 10.95 14.78
C MET A 188 21.89 10.91 15.14
N CYS A 189 21.09 10.59 14.14
CA CYS A 189 19.66 10.35 14.24
C CYS A 189 19.36 8.91 14.62
N LYS A 190 18.27 8.73 15.38
CA LYS A 190 17.79 7.41 15.78
C LYS A 190 17.53 6.56 14.55
N ALA A 191 18.19 5.40 14.49
CA ALA A 191 17.88 4.40 13.49
C ALA A 191 16.38 4.07 13.57
N ILE A 192 15.76 3.82 12.41
CA ILE A 192 14.38 3.37 12.34
C ILE A 192 14.31 1.96 12.96
N LYS A 193 14.15 1.87 14.29
CA LYS A 193 13.82 0.64 15.01
C LYS A 193 12.33 0.42 14.84
N LEU A 194 11.96 -0.09 13.67
CA LEU A 194 10.67 -0.71 13.50
C LEU A 194 10.58 -1.88 14.50
N SER A 195 9.43 -2.06 15.14
CA SER A 195 9.16 -3.28 15.91
C SER A 195 9.39 -4.52 15.02
N LEU A 196 9.65 -5.72 15.55
CA LEU A 196 9.86 -6.91 14.71
C LEU A 196 8.70 -7.12 13.70
N CYS A 197 7.48 -6.76 14.11
CA CYS A 197 6.28 -6.74 13.29
C CYS A 197 6.34 -5.64 12.20
N SER A 198 6.76 -4.44 12.58
CA SER A 198 6.96 -3.32 11.65
C SER A 198 8.20 -3.49 10.75
N LYS A 199 9.21 -4.31 11.10
CA LYS A 199 10.42 -4.59 10.30
C LYS A 199 10.10 -5.54 9.13
N LYS A 200 9.25 -6.54 9.35
CA LYS A 200 8.79 -7.42 8.26
C LYS A 200 7.74 -6.75 7.39
N ILE A 201 6.82 -6.00 7.99
CA ILE A 201 5.91 -5.12 7.25
C ILE A 201 6.72 -4.06 6.48
N SER A 202 7.76 -3.46 7.04
CA SER A 202 8.62 -2.53 6.29
C SER A 202 9.43 -3.21 5.20
N ILE A 203 9.92 -4.45 5.38
CA ILE A 203 10.55 -5.20 4.28
C ILE A 203 9.53 -5.44 3.18
N GLN A 204 8.26 -5.72 3.50
CA GLN A 204 7.22 -5.88 2.49
C GLN A 204 6.77 -4.57 1.86
N ILE A 205 6.70 -3.48 2.62
CA ILE A 205 6.45 -2.11 2.15
C ILE A 205 7.61 -1.62 1.29
N ASN A 206 8.85 -1.96 1.64
CA ASN A 206 10.07 -1.63 0.89
C ASN A 206 10.14 -2.48 -0.39
N ASN A 207 9.88 -3.79 -0.30
CA ASN A 207 9.76 -4.69 -1.46
C ASN A 207 8.60 -4.28 -2.37
N ALA A 208 7.52 -3.74 -1.80
CA ALA A 208 6.37 -3.19 -2.51
C ALA A 208 6.49 -1.67 -2.75
N ARG A 209 7.65 -1.03 -2.54
CA ARG A 209 7.89 0.41 -2.84
C ARG A 209 6.77 1.37 -2.37
N LEU A 210 6.12 1.13 -1.23
CA LEU A 210 4.97 1.91 -0.75
C LEU A 210 5.38 3.18 0.05
N TYR A 211 6.40 3.90 -0.43
CA TYR A 211 6.91 5.13 0.19
C TYR A 211 6.06 6.38 -0.14
N SER A 212 5.00 6.26 -0.92
CA SER A 212 4.13 7.39 -1.28
C SER A 212 3.06 7.62 -0.21
N GLN A 213 2.73 8.88 0.04
CA GLN A 213 1.63 9.30 0.91
C GLN A 213 0.25 8.78 0.45
N ASN A 214 0.16 8.22 -0.77
CA ASN A 214 -1.05 7.67 -1.36
C ASN A 214 -0.98 6.13 -1.41
N VAL A 215 -1.32 5.48 -0.30
CA VAL A 215 -1.50 4.02 -0.20
C VAL A 215 -2.99 3.72 -0.14
N SER A 216 -3.45 2.74 -0.92
CA SER A 216 -4.81 2.23 -0.86
C SER A 216 -4.82 0.91 -0.08
N VAL A 217 -5.63 0.87 0.99
CA VAL A 217 -5.90 -0.34 1.77
C VAL A 217 -7.26 -0.87 1.34
N VAL A 218 -7.25 -2.04 0.69
CA VAL A 218 -8.44 -2.69 0.14
C VAL A 218 -8.75 -3.96 0.91
N LEU A 219 -9.92 -4.01 1.54
CA LEU A 219 -10.44 -5.23 2.15
C LEU A 219 -10.93 -6.17 1.05
N GLY A 220 -10.22 -7.29 0.88
CA GLY A 220 -10.57 -8.34 -0.06
C GLY A 220 -11.52 -9.35 0.56
N SER A 221 -12.68 -9.57 -0.08
CA SER A 221 -13.64 -10.62 0.33
C SER A 221 -13.14 -12.04 0.05
N PHE A 222 -12.21 -12.20 -0.89
CA PHE A 222 -11.66 -13.50 -1.32
C PHE A 222 -10.44 -13.90 -0.47
N TYR A 223 -10.51 -15.08 0.15
CA TYR A 223 -9.48 -15.65 1.03
C TYR A 223 -9.10 -14.82 2.27
N GLN A 224 -10.03 -14.02 2.79
CA GLN A 224 -9.81 -13.34 4.08
C GLN A 224 -8.55 -12.45 4.06
N LYS A 225 -8.35 -11.71 2.96
CA LYS A 225 -7.14 -10.93 2.71
C LYS A 225 -7.38 -9.42 2.79
N ILE A 226 -6.37 -8.70 3.23
CA ILE A 226 -6.25 -7.25 3.09
C ILE A 226 -5.16 -7.00 2.05
N GLU A 227 -5.49 -6.25 1.02
CA GLU A 227 -4.58 -5.88 -0.06
C GLU A 227 -4.12 -4.45 0.17
N VAL A 228 -2.81 -4.23 0.17
CA VAL A 228 -2.20 -2.91 0.39
C VAL A 228 -1.41 -2.58 -0.86
N SER A 229 -1.80 -1.50 -1.54
CA SER A 229 -1.28 -1.16 -2.86
C SER A 229 -0.90 0.32 -2.96
N SER A 230 0.05 0.59 -3.85
CA SER A 230 0.34 1.97 -4.28
C SER A 230 -0.75 2.45 -5.24
N GLU A 231 -0.97 3.76 -5.31
CA GLU A 231 -1.97 4.42 -6.16
C GLU A 231 -2.00 3.93 -7.63
N ASN A 232 -0.87 3.49 -8.18
CA ASN A 232 -0.76 2.98 -9.55
C ASN A 232 -0.87 1.44 -9.68
N SER A 233 -1.20 0.72 -8.61
CA SER A 233 -1.29 -0.75 -8.53
C SER A 233 -0.02 -1.50 -8.98
N ARG A 234 1.11 -0.82 -9.15
CA ARG A 234 2.38 -1.41 -9.63
C ARG A 234 3.05 -2.26 -8.57
N ASN A 235 2.80 -1.93 -7.31
CA ASN A 235 3.34 -2.65 -6.19
C ASN A 235 2.24 -2.88 -5.16
N THR A 236 2.07 -4.16 -4.81
CA THR A 236 0.99 -4.61 -3.96
C THR A 236 1.49 -5.75 -3.08
N PHE A 237 1.18 -5.69 -1.79
CA PHE A 237 1.34 -6.84 -0.91
C PHE A 237 0.00 -7.22 -0.29
N ARG A 238 -0.10 -8.48 0.15
CA ARG A 238 -1.33 -9.05 0.69
C ARG A 238 -1.10 -9.57 2.09
N ILE A 239 -1.99 -9.22 3.00
CA ILE A 239 -2.06 -9.76 4.35
C ILE A 239 -3.24 -10.72 4.39
N PHE A 240 -2.97 -12.00 4.62
CA PHE A 240 -3.98 -13.03 4.83
C PHE A 240 -4.22 -13.19 6.33
N ILE A 241 -5.49 -13.28 6.71
CA ILE A 241 -5.92 -13.45 8.08
C ILE A 241 -6.56 -14.83 8.16
N TYR A 242 -5.88 -15.76 8.82
CA TYR A 242 -6.30 -17.16 8.95
C TYR A 242 -6.75 -17.45 10.38
N PHE A 243 -7.68 -18.38 10.51
CA PHE A 243 -7.99 -18.97 11.81
C PHE A 243 -6.82 -19.79 12.31
N ASN A 244 -6.49 -19.66 13.59
CA ASN A 244 -5.43 -20.42 14.23
C ASN A 244 -5.91 -21.86 14.47
N THR A 245 -5.80 -22.72 13.46
CA THR A 245 -6.22 -24.13 13.56
C THR A 245 -5.16 -25.01 14.25
N GLY A 246 -4.27 -24.43 15.07
CA GLY A 246 -3.14 -25.15 15.67
C GLY A 246 -2.12 -25.63 14.63
N ILE A 247 -1.78 -24.77 13.66
CA ILE A 247 -1.02 -25.15 12.46
C ILE A 247 0.37 -25.72 12.82
N SER A 248 0.70 -26.76 12.04
CA SER A 248 1.91 -27.56 12.00
C SER A 248 3.22 -26.77 11.99
N LYS A 249 4.30 -27.48 12.34
CA LYS A 249 5.71 -27.04 12.43
C LYS A 249 6.27 -26.44 11.12
N GLU A 250 5.71 -25.35 10.61
CA GLU A 250 6.39 -24.53 9.60
C GLU A 250 7.52 -23.74 10.28
N SER A 251 8.74 -23.94 9.79
CA SER A 251 9.99 -23.42 10.39
C SER A 251 10.14 -21.89 10.38
N ASN A 252 9.16 -21.13 9.88
CA ASN A 252 9.22 -19.67 9.70
C ASN A 252 8.12 -18.89 10.44
N ILE A 253 7.31 -19.53 11.28
CA ILE A 253 6.26 -18.86 12.07
C ILE A 253 6.91 -18.11 13.25
N GLN A 254 6.62 -16.81 13.39
CA GLN A 254 7.11 -15.97 14.49
C GLN A 254 5.95 -15.30 15.21
N GLN A 255 6.08 -15.09 16.52
CA GLN A 255 5.09 -14.32 17.27
C GLN A 255 5.33 -12.81 17.10
N CYS A 256 4.28 -12.05 16.78
CA CYS A 256 4.31 -10.61 16.62
C CYS A 256 3.18 -9.96 17.42
N LYS A 257 3.39 -8.74 17.94
CA LYS A 257 2.36 -7.97 18.64
C LYS A 257 1.68 -7.00 17.67
N ILE A 258 0.40 -7.18 17.39
CA ILE A 258 -0.43 -6.31 16.53
C ILE A 258 -1.54 -5.73 17.42
N GLU A 259 -1.59 -4.41 17.56
CA GLU A 259 -2.58 -3.71 18.41
C GLU A 259 -2.71 -4.23 19.85
N GLY A 260 -1.62 -4.77 20.41
CA GLY A 260 -1.63 -5.33 21.75
C GLY A 260 -1.76 -6.86 21.81
N VAL A 261 -2.21 -7.48 20.72
CA VAL A 261 -2.44 -8.93 20.63
C VAL A 261 -1.22 -9.63 20.06
N THR A 262 -0.72 -10.65 20.75
CA THR A 262 0.39 -11.49 20.27
C THR A 262 -0.15 -12.57 19.34
N VAL A 263 0.24 -12.53 18.07
CA VAL A 263 -0.24 -13.44 17.03
C VAL A 263 0.90 -14.11 16.29
N PRO A 264 0.76 -15.39 15.91
CA PRO A 264 1.67 -16.03 14.97
C PRO A 264 1.57 -15.35 13.60
N VAL A 265 2.73 -15.10 13.00
CA VAL A 265 2.88 -14.47 11.69
C VAL A 265 3.89 -15.25 10.88
N SER A 266 3.52 -15.58 9.64
CA SER A 266 4.41 -16.07 8.60
C SER A 266 4.47 -15.04 7.48
N SER A 267 5.61 -14.93 6.80
CA SER A 267 5.76 -13.95 5.71
C SER A 267 6.65 -14.54 4.62
N CYS A 268 6.24 -14.42 3.36
CA CYS A 268 7.00 -14.89 2.21
C CYS A 268 6.77 -13.96 1.02
N SER A 269 7.83 -13.26 0.58
CA SER A 269 7.72 -12.22 -0.47
C SER A 269 6.51 -11.31 -0.18
N LEU A 270 5.76 -10.85 -1.18
CA LEU A 270 4.61 -9.94 -1.08
C LEU A 270 3.37 -10.51 -0.32
N LYS A 271 3.53 -11.54 0.52
CA LYS A 271 2.48 -12.16 1.33
C LYS A 271 2.87 -12.18 2.80
N ILE A 272 1.95 -11.73 3.63
CA ILE A 272 1.97 -11.86 5.08
C ILE A 272 0.78 -12.73 5.46
N SER A 273 0.98 -13.74 6.28
CA SER A 273 -0.07 -14.58 6.84
C SER A 273 -0.08 -14.37 8.35
N THR A 274 -1.21 -13.97 8.89
CA THR A 274 -1.44 -13.78 10.33
C THR A 274 -2.46 -14.80 10.79
N PHE A 275 -2.24 -15.40 11.96
CA PHE A 275 -3.07 -16.48 12.48
C PHE A 275 -3.75 -16.01 13.77
N TRP A 276 -5.07 -16.06 13.80
CA TRP A 276 -5.89 -15.48 14.87
C TRP A 276 -6.89 -16.48 15.42
N ASP A 277 -7.11 -16.45 16.73
CA ASP A 277 -8.13 -17.26 17.38
C ASP A 277 -9.54 -16.71 17.07
N ASP A 278 -9.67 -15.41 16.85
CA ASP A 278 -10.88 -14.76 16.33
C ASP A 278 -10.58 -14.01 15.02
N TYR A 279 -11.31 -14.37 13.96
CA TYR A 279 -11.12 -13.77 12.64
C TYR A 279 -11.43 -12.27 12.63
N ARG A 280 -12.50 -11.85 13.31
CA ARG A 280 -13.00 -10.48 13.33
C ARG A 280 -12.03 -9.57 14.09
N GLU A 281 -11.52 -10.03 15.22
CA GLU A 281 -10.44 -9.38 15.97
C GLU A 281 -9.19 -9.19 15.10
N GLY A 282 -8.82 -10.21 14.33
CA GLY A 282 -7.68 -10.14 13.43
C GLY A 282 -7.85 -9.08 12.33
N VAL A 283 -9.03 -9.00 11.70
CA VAL A 283 -9.30 -7.98 10.68
C VAL A 283 -9.23 -6.59 11.28
N LEU A 284 -9.88 -6.35 12.43
CA LEU A 284 -9.91 -5.04 13.08
C LEU A 284 -8.51 -4.61 13.52
N SER A 285 -7.75 -5.50 14.14
CA SER A 285 -6.40 -5.21 14.64
C SER A 285 -5.43 -4.89 13.50
N VAL A 286 -5.48 -5.65 12.40
CA VAL A 286 -4.63 -5.39 11.23
C VAL A 286 -5.00 -4.08 10.57
N ILE A 287 -6.30 -3.80 10.37
CA ILE A 287 -6.74 -2.54 9.74
C ILE A 287 -6.33 -1.34 10.59
N GLN A 288 -6.58 -1.37 11.91
CA GLN A 288 -6.16 -0.30 12.82
C GLN A 288 -4.65 -0.05 12.74
N HIS A 289 -3.85 -1.12 12.71
CA HIS A 289 -2.40 -1.00 12.57
C HIS A 289 -1.99 -0.33 11.25
N LEU A 290 -2.59 -0.76 10.13
CA LEU A 290 -2.32 -0.19 8.81
C LEU A 290 -2.72 1.29 8.74
N LEU A 291 -3.84 1.67 9.35
CA LEU A 291 -4.33 3.04 9.35
C LEU A 291 -3.46 3.97 10.19
N LYS A 292 -2.94 3.52 11.33
CA LYS A 292 -1.94 4.28 12.11
C LYS A 292 -0.68 4.53 11.31
N MET A 293 -0.30 3.59 10.46
CA MET A 293 0.95 3.64 9.70
C MET A 293 0.82 4.46 8.41
N PHE A 294 -0.26 4.29 7.66
CA PHE A 294 -0.45 4.93 6.35
C PHE A 294 -1.34 6.17 6.37
N LYS A 295 -2.16 6.37 7.40
CA LYS A 295 -3.10 7.49 7.53
C LYS A 295 -3.97 7.69 6.28
N CYS A 296 -4.48 6.59 5.72
CA CYS A 296 -5.26 6.57 4.49
C CYS A 296 -6.74 6.21 4.75
N LYS A 297 -7.61 6.38 3.75
CA LYS A 297 -8.97 5.83 3.76
C LYS A 297 -8.95 4.36 3.36
N ILE A 298 -10.02 3.64 3.68
CA ILE A 298 -10.16 2.22 3.32
C ILE A 298 -11.11 2.05 2.13
N SER A 299 -10.86 1.01 1.36
CA SER A 299 -11.72 0.56 0.28
C SER A 299 -12.09 -0.92 0.46
N THR A 300 -13.17 -1.37 -0.17
CA THR A 300 -13.55 -2.78 -0.21
C THR A 300 -13.58 -3.29 -1.65
N ASP A 301 -13.09 -4.50 -1.88
CA ASP A 301 -13.05 -5.11 -3.20
C ASP A 301 -14.47 -5.40 -3.75
N SER A 302 -14.57 -5.41 -5.07
CA SER A 302 -15.76 -5.72 -5.86
C SER A 302 -16.11 -7.21 -5.92
N VAL A 303 -15.20 -8.09 -5.48
CA VAL A 303 -15.31 -9.54 -5.72
C VAL A 303 -16.40 -10.18 -4.85
N TYR A 304 -17.20 -11.01 -5.51
CA TYR A 304 -18.31 -11.79 -4.96
C TYR A 304 -17.77 -12.89 -4.00
N TYR A 305 -18.55 -13.33 -3.01
CA TYR A 305 -18.52 -14.67 -2.38
C TYR A 305 -18.47 -14.75 -0.85
N ASN A 306 -17.94 -13.80 -0.05
CA ASN A 306 -17.87 -14.00 1.42
C ASN A 306 -18.45 -12.87 2.30
N GLU A 307 -19.77 -12.65 2.19
CA GLU A 307 -20.49 -11.60 2.92
C GLU A 307 -20.76 -11.90 4.40
N VAL A 308 -20.79 -13.18 4.80
CA VAL A 308 -21.12 -13.58 6.19
C VAL A 308 -20.18 -12.92 7.19
N GLN A 309 -18.93 -12.70 6.80
CA GLN A 309 -17.93 -12.04 7.64
C GLN A 309 -17.79 -10.54 7.33
N LEU A 310 -18.16 -10.08 6.13
CA LEU A 310 -17.89 -8.73 5.67
C LEU A 310 -18.82 -7.68 6.31
N LEU A 311 -20.13 -7.89 6.36
CA LEU A 311 -21.06 -6.89 6.91
C LEU A 311 -20.86 -6.63 8.41
N PRO A 312 -20.66 -7.66 9.27
CA PRO A 312 -20.33 -7.43 10.67
C PRO A 312 -19.01 -6.67 10.83
N THR A 313 -18.02 -6.98 9.99
CA THR A 313 -16.73 -6.28 9.99
C THR A 313 -16.88 -4.81 9.58
N ILE A 314 -17.59 -4.52 8.49
CA ILE A 314 -17.90 -3.14 8.07
C ILE A 314 -18.60 -2.38 9.20
N SER A 315 -19.56 -3.02 9.87
CA SER A 315 -20.25 -2.42 11.01
C SER A 315 -19.30 -2.04 12.14
N ASP A 316 -18.31 -2.86 12.49
CA ASP A 316 -17.34 -2.50 13.53
C ASP A 316 -16.36 -1.43 13.07
N LEU A 317 -15.99 -1.44 11.79
CA LEU A 317 -15.13 -0.40 11.23
C LEU A 317 -15.79 0.98 11.32
N PHE A 318 -17.12 1.04 11.18
CA PHE A 318 -17.88 2.26 11.47
C PHE A 318 -17.89 2.62 12.96
N ASP A 319 -17.95 1.65 13.88
CA ASP A 319 -17.83 1.91 15.32
C ASP A 319 -16.45 2.51 15.68
N LEU A 320 -15.43 2.19 14.89
CA LEU A 320 -14.09 2.78 14.95
C LEU A 320 -13.98 4.15 14.26
N GLN A 321 -15.09 4.72 13.78
CA GLN A 321 -15.17 6.02 13.10
C GLN A 321 -14.28 6.15 11.85
N LEU A 322 -14.14 5.05 11.09
CA LEU A 322 -13.30 5.03 9.91
C LEU A 322 -14.01 5.58 8.67
N GLU A 323 -13.26 6.32 7.84
CA GLU A 323 -13.74 6.81 6.55
C GLU A 323 -13.42 5.84 5.41
N PHE A 324 -14.38 5.71 4.48
CA PHE A 324 -14.24 4.86 3.30
C PHE A 324 -14.08 5.72 2.03
N GLU A 325 -13.06 5.40 1.24
CA GLU A 325 -12.92 5.91 -0.11
C GLU A 325 -13.94 5.19 -1.02
N THR A 326 -13.93 3.86 -1.04
CA THR A 326 -14.93 3.07 -1.79
C THR A 326 -15.50 1.94 -0.95
N LEU A 327 -16.81 1.96 -0.70
CA LEU A 327 -17.53 0.89 -0.04
C LEU A 327 -18.41 0.15 -1.05
N THR A 328 -18.13 -1.13 -1.27
CA THR A 328 -18.90 -2.02 -2.15
C THR A 328 -19.68 -3.00 -1.30
N ILE A 329 -21.01 -2.96 -1.40
CA ILE A 329 -21.92 -3.87 -0.71
C ILE A 329 -22.71 -4.66 -1.75
N HIS A 330 -22.62 -5.99 -1.66
CA HIS A 330 -23.45 -6.90 -2.43
C HIS A 330 -24.75 -7.18 -1.68
N LEU A 331 -25.88 -6.80 -2.27
CA LEU A 331 -27.22 -7.03 -1.71
C LEU A 331 -27.73 -8.40 -2.18
N LYS A 332 -27.96 -9.30 -1.22
CA LYS A 332 -28.46 -10.65 -1.42
C LYS A 332 -29.81 -10.85 -0.75
N ARG A 333 -30.47 -11.93 -1.16
CA ARG A 333 -31.76 -12.36 -0.64
C ARG A 333 -31.59 -13.07 0.73
N THR A 334 -31.19 -12.33 1.77
CA THR A 334 -31.03 -12.88 3.13
C THR A 334 -31.49 -11.91 4.21
N LYS A 335 -32.18 -12.43 5.24
CA LYS A 335 -32.57 -11.66 6.44
C LYS A 335 -31.37 -11.19 7.27
N TYR A 336 -30.22 -11.85 7.15
CA TYR A 336 -29.01 -11.52 7.87
C TYR A 336 -28.49 -10.11 7.54
N GLN A 337 -28.56 -9.71 6.26
CA GLN A 337 -28.12 -8.39 5.84
C GLN A 337 -28.96 -7.26 6.46
N GLN A 338 -30.25 -7.49 6.67
CA GLN A 338 -31.15 -6.51 7.30
C GLN A 338 -30.69 -6.13 8.71
N LEU A 339 -30.08 -7.05 9.45
CA LEU A 339 -29.60 -6.82 10.82
C LEU A 339 -28.55 -5.71 10.88
N PHE A 340 -27.64 -5.66 9.90
CA PHE A 340 -26.55 -4.69 9.85
C PHE A 340 -26.88 -3.47 9.00
N TRP A 341 -27.87 -3.56 8.10
CA TRP A 341 -28.18 -2.50 7.14
C TRP A 341 -28.48 -1.17 7.80
N ASN A 342 -29.32 -1.13 8.85
CA ASN A 342 -29.70 0.13 9.50
C ASN A 342 -28.48 0.84 10.10
N LYS A 343 -27.58 0.07 10.73
CA LYS A 343 -26.35 0.59 11.32
C LYS A 343 -25.38 1.07 10.24
N ILE A 344 -25.14 0.29 9.20
CA ILE A 344 -24.25 0.66 8.09
C ILE A 344 -24.77 1.90 7.35
N SER A 345 -26.05 1.91 6.99
CA SER A 345 -26.66 3.01 6.23
C SER A 345 -26.77 4.32 7.00
N SER A 346 -26.71 4.29 8.32
CA SER A 346 -26.62 5.50 9.15
C SER A 346 -25.26 6.20 9.07
N ASN A 347 -24.23 5.50 8.59
CA ASN A 347 -22.86 6.00 8.50
C ASN A 347 -22.38 6.26 7.06
N PHE A 348 -23.26 6.20 6.06
CA PHE A 348 -22.90 6.48 4.66
C PHE A 348 -22.36 7.91 4.43
N GLY A 349 -22.61 8.85 5.35
CA GLY A 349 -21.94 10.16 5.33
C GLY A 349 -20.40 10.09 5.42
N GLN A 350 -19.83 8.98 5.92
CA GLN A 350 -18.39 8.73 6.00
C GLN A 350 -17.83 8.01 4.76
N VAL A 351 -18.63 7.86 3.70
CA VAL A 351 -18.29 7.12 2.48
C VAL A 351 -18.24 8.07 1.29
N GLU A 352 -17.11 8.09 0.58
CA GLU A 352 -16.97 8.87 -0.65
C GLU A 352 -17.68 8.20 -1.83
N ASP A 353 -17.41 6.92 -2.13
CA ASP A 353 -18.06 6.16 -3.20
C ASP A 353 -18.74 4.89 -2.68
N LEU A 354 -20.07 4.90 -2.63
CA LEU A 354 -20.87 3.72 -2.30
C LEU A 354 -21.30 2.99 -3.57
N ARG A 355 -20.94 1.71 -3.66
CA ARG A 355 -21.33 0.82 -4.74
C ARG A 355 -22.22 -0.28 -4.21
N LEU A 356 -23.49 -0.24 -4.57
CA LEU A 356 -24.45 -1.29 -4.25
C LEU A 356 -24.62 -2.19 -5.45
N VAL A 357 -24.30 -3.47 -5.26
CA VAL A 357 -24.41 -4.48 -6.32
C VAL A 357 -25.53 -5.44 -5.96
N SER A 358 -26.51 -5.58 -6.85
CA SER A 358 -27.61 -6.52 -6.67
C SER A 358 -27.79 -7.36 -7.94
N PHE A 359 -27.86 -8.67 -7.81
CA PHE A 359 -28.14 -9.58 -8.94
C PHE A 359 -29.53 -10.21 -8.85
N ILE A 360 -30.13 -10.21 -7.66
CA ILE A 360 -31.43 -10.83 -7.35
C ILE A 360 -32.21 -9.87 -6.46
N LYS A 361 -33.55 -9.88 -6.57
CA LYS A 361 -34.44 -9.09 -5.72
C LYS A 361 -34.09 -9.30 -4.25
N PRO A 362 -33.61 -8.24 -3.55
CA PRO A 362 -33.39 -8.33 -2.12
C PRO A 362 -34.69 -8.68 -1.41
N ASP A 363 -34.62 -9.46 -0.32
CA ASP A 363 -35.78 -9.81 0.51
C ASP A 363 -36.32 -8.63 1.31
N PHE A 364 -35.51 -7.58 1.47
CA PHE A 364 -35.86 -6.34 2.14
C PHE A 364 -35.58 -5.17 1.20
N ILE A 365 -36.33 -4.08 1.34
CA ILE A 365 -36.06 -2.84 0.59
C ILE A 365 -35.06 -2.04 1.43
N PRO A 366 -33.83 -1.78 0.93
CA PRO A 366 -32.85 -0.98 1.65
C PRO A 366 -33.36 0.45 1.89
N VAL A 367 -33.31 0.90 3.15
CA VAL A 367 -33.66 2.26 3.56
C VAL A 367 -32.40 3.03 3.87
N PHE A 368 -32.24 4.22 3.30
CA PHE A 368 -31.05 5.06 3.48
C PHE A 368 -31.32 6.08 4.57
N ASN A 369 -30.50 6.05 5.63
CA ASN A 369 -30.56 7.01 6.74
C ASN A 369 -29.57 8.17 6.57
N SER A 370 -28.57 7.99 5.71
CA SER A 370 -27.60 9.00 5.30
C SER A 370 -27.14 8.69 3.87
N TRP A 371 -26.41 9.61 3.24
CA TRP A 371 -25.98 9.49 1.85
C TRP A 371 -24.46 9.67 1.70
N PRO A 372 -23.83 8.91 0.79
CA PRO A 372 -22.43 9.08 0.43
C PRO A 372 -22.24 10.28 -0.50
N GLN A 373 -21.00 10.66 -0.80
CA GLN A 373 -20.74 11.67 -1.83
C GLN A 373 -21.15 11.17 -3.23
N LYS A 374 -20.80 9.93 -3.56
CA LYS A 374 -21.13 9.26 -4.82
C LYS A 374 -21.85 7.96 -4.52
N ILE A 375 -22.89 7.67 -5.29
CA ILE A 375 -23.64 6.43 -5.20
C ILE A 375 -23.80 5.78 -6.57
N SER A 376 -23.47 4.50 -6.64
CA SER A 376 -23.68 3.66 -7.81
C SER A 376 -24.48 2.42 -7.40
N ILE A 377 -25.62 2.18 -8.03
CA ILE A 377 -26.47 1.02 -7.76
C ILE A 377 -26.64 0.23 -9.05
N THR A 378 -26.12 -1.00 -9.09
CA THR A 378 -26.40 -1.93 -10.18
C THR A 378 -27.68 -2.72 -9.88
N SER A 379 -28.49 -2.96 -10.91
CA SER A 379 -29.83 -3.56 -10.80
C SER A 379 -30.74 -2.80 -9.81
N SER A 380 -30.83 -1.50 -10.01
CA SER A 380 -31.56 -0.53 -9.19
C SER A 380 -33.09 -0.52 -9.39
N TYR A 381 -33.70 -1.62 -9.85
CA TYR A 381 -35.17 -1.68 -10.07
C TYR A 381 -35.98 -1.52 -8.77
N TRP A 382 -35.38 -1.79 -7.61
CA TRP A 382 -36.00 -1.59 -6.29
C TRP A 382 -35.80 -0.17 -5.76
N PHE A 383 -34.90 0.62 -6.36
CA PHE A 383 -34.61 2.00 -5.96
C PHE A 383 -35.57 2.95 -6.69
N THR A 384 -36.62 3.36 -5.97
CA THR A 384 -37.74 4.14 -6.53
C THR A 384 -37.48 5.65 -6.46
N LEU A 385 -38.41 6.45 -7.01
CA LEU A 385 -38.29 7.91 -7.02
C LEU A 385 -38.19 8.51 -5.61
N LYS A 386 -38.95 8.00 -4.63
CA LYS A 386 -39.01 8.58 -3.28
C LYS A 386 -37.63 8.68 -2.59
N PRO A 387 -36.83 7.61 -2.44
CA PRO A 387 -35.49 7.73 -1.88
C PRO A 387 -34.54 8.55 -2.76
N LEU A 388 -34.71 8.52 -4.09
CA LEU A 388 -33.91 9.35 -5.00
C LEU A 388 -34.14 10.85 -4.76
N LEU A 389 -35.37 11.28 -4.47
CA LEU A 389 -35.71 12.67 -4.19
C LEU A 389 -35.08 13.20 -2.88
N THR A 390 -34.72 12.31 -1.97
CA THR A 390 -34.05 12.67 -0.70
C THR A 390 -32.54 12.53 -0.77
N CYS A 391 -31.98 12.11 -1.92
CA CYS A 391 -30.57 11.84 -2.10
C CYS A 391 -29.76 13.14 -2.17
N THR A 392 -28.77 13.27 -1.29
CA THR A 392 -27.89 14.45 -1.23
C THR A 392 -26.54 14.25 -1.91
N SER A 393 -26.33 13.11 -2.58
CA SER A 393 -25.09 12.76 -3.27
C SER A 393 -24.80 13.68 -4.45
N THR A 394 -23.51 13.95 -4.70
CA THR A 394 -23.05 14.74 -5.85
C THR A 394 -23.10 13.95 -7.16
N THR A 395 -22.98 12.63 -7.07
CA THR A 395 -22.93 11.74 -8.22
C THR A 395 -23.84 10.56 -7.99
N ILE A 396 -24.80 10.34 -8.89
CA ILE A 396 -25.79 9.27 -8.80
C ILE A 396 -25.74 8.45 -10.08
N THR A 397 -25.47 7.15 -9.97
CA THR A 397 -25.50 6.21 -11.10
C THR A 397 -26.44 5.04 -10.80
N LEU A 398 -27.48 4.89 -11.61
CA LEU A 398 -28.49 3.84 -11.45
C LEU A 398 -28.50 2.95 -12.69
N GLY A 399 -28.02 1.71 -12.56
CA GLY A 399 -28.06 0.70 -13.62
C GLY A 399 -29.26 -0.21 -13.48
N GLY A 400 -29.97 -0.52 -14.56
CA GLY A 400 -31.10 -1.46 -14.55
C GLY A 400 -32.30 -0.99 -13.71
N SER A 401 -32.53 0.32 -13.67
CA SER A 401 -33.65 0.95 -12.96
C SER A 401 -35.00 0.71 -13.63
N PHE A 402 -36.08 0.95 -12.90
CA PHE A 402 -37.47 0.99 -13.39
C PHE A 402 -38.06 2.43 -13.40
N LEU A 403 -37.24 3.45 -13.12
CA LEU A 403 -37.67 4.86 -13.23
C LEU A 403 -38.07 5.17 -14.67
N GLY A 404 -39.31 5.61 -14.88
CA GLY A 404 -39.84 5.96 -16.20
C GLY A 404 -39.73 7.46 -16.49
N ASN A 405 -40.20 7.87 -17.67
CA ASN A 405 -40.17 9.27 -18.09
C ASN A 405 -40.92 10.20 -17.12
N LYS A 406 -42.02 9.74 -16.51
CA LYS A 406 -42.76 10.51 -15.49
C LYS A 406 -41.93 10.75 -14.22
N ASP A 407 -41.16 9.75 -13.80
CA ASP A 407 -40.28 9.90 -12.64
C ASP A 407 -39.14 10.88 -12.94
N LEU A 408 -38.60 10.82 -14.15
CA LEU A 408 -37.59 11.76 -14.64
C LEU A 408 -38.12 13.19 -14.71
N ASP A 409 -39.37 13.39 -15.18
CA ASP A 409 -40.00 14.72 -15.20
C ASP A 409 -40.09 15.31 -13.79
N VAL A 410 -40.56 14.54 -12.81
CA VAL A 410 -40.62 14.98 -11.40
C VAL A 410 -39.23 15.30 -10.86
N LEU A 411 -38.25 14.43 -11.11
CA LEU A 411 -36.87 14.61 -10.67
C LEU A 411 -36.26 15.89 -11.24
N LEU A 412 -36.36 16.10 -12.55
CA LEU A 412 -35.74 17.24 -13.23
C LEU A 412 -36.45 18.55 -12.91
N ARG A 413 -37.78 18.55 -12.68
CA ARG A 413 -38.49 19.74 -12.19
C ARG A 413 -37.97 20.18 -10.82
N LYS A 414 -37.82 19.22 -9.89
CA LYS A 414 -37.26 19.51 -8.56
C LYS A 414 -35.81 19.95 -8.61
N TRP A 415 -35.00 19.39 -9.51
CA TRP A 415 -33.64 19.90 -9.75
C TRP A 415 -33.67 21.34 -10.27
N LYS A 416 -34.56 21.64 -11.22
CA LYS A 416 -34.69 22.97 -11.81
C LYS A 416 -35.05 24.04 -10.76
N THR A 417 -35.87 23.68 -9.78
CA THR A 417 -36.23 24.55 -8.64
C THR A 417 -35.15 24.61 -7.54
N GLY A 418 -33.98 23.97 -7.73
CA GLY A 418 -32.86 24.04 -6.79
C GLY A 418 -32.87 23.00 -5.67
N GLU A 419 -33.79 22.04 -5.65
CA GLU A 419 -33.89 21.04 -4.55
C GLU A 419 -32.75 20.01 -4.53
N PHE A 420 -31.83 20.05 -5.50
CA PHE A 420 -30.66 19.17 -5.60
C PHE A 420 -29.36 19.98 -5.61
N PRO A 421 -29.01 20.66 -4.48
CA PRO A 421 -27.93 21.63 -4.46
C PRO A 421 -26.55 21.00 -4.73
N ASN A 422 -26.35 19.74 -4.39
CA ASN A 422 -25.03 19.10 -4.50
C ASN A 422 -24.84 18.33 -5.81
N LEU A 423 -25.91 18.10 -6.58
CA LEU A 423 -25.87 17.21 -7.74
C LEU A 423 -24.98 17.79 -8.85
N LYS A 424 -23.95 17.03 -9.22
CA LYS A 424 -23.02 17.32 -10.32
C LYS A 424 -23.21 16.37 -11.50
N TYR A 425 -23.58 15.12 -11.22
CA TYR A 425 -23.76 14.10 -12.25
C TYR A 425 -24.87 13.12 -11.90
N LEU A 426 -25.75 12.86 -12.87
CA LEU A 426 -26.79 11.85 -12.78
C LEU A 426 -26.74 10.96 -14.02
N ARG A 427 -26.68 9.65 -13.83
CA ARG A 427 -26.81 8.66 -14.89
C ARG A 427 -27.84 7.63 -14.51
N ILE A 428 -28.87 7.49 -15.34
CA ILE A 428 -29.92 6.48 -15.16
C ILE A 428 -29.99 5.63 -16.42
N HIS A 429 -29.81 4.33 -16.25
CA HIS A 429 -30.14 3.33 -17.26
C HIS A 429 -31.38 2.56 -16.81
N SER A 430 -32.50 2.77 -17.48
CA SER A 430 -33.80 2.24 -17.07
C SER A 430 -34.53 1.50 -18.18
N LYS A 431 -35.18 0.38 -17.84
CA LYS A 431 -36.01 -0.37 -18.78
C LYS A 431 -37.31 0.35 -19.14
N ASN A 432 -37.76 1.26 -18.29
CA ASN A 432 -39.02 2.00 -18.43
C ASN A 432 -38.86 3.37 -19.09
N MET A 433 -37.65 3.69 -19.54
CA MET A 433 -37.44 4.84 -20.43
C MET A 433 -37.85 4.46 -21.85
N THR A 434 -38.98 5.01 -22.29
CA THR A 434 -39.63 4.75 -23.57
C THR A 434 -39.68 6.02 -24.43
N ASN A 435 -39.96 5.88 -25.72
CA ASN A 435 -40.24 7.01 -26.62
C ASN A 435 -41.74 7.07 -26.95
N ASP A 436 -42.59 6.83 -25.96
CA ASP A 436 -44.05 6.71 -26.10
C ASP A 436 -44.79 8.05 -26.21
N GLY A 437 -44.05 9.16 -26.38
CA GLY A 437 -44.60 10.50 -26.44
C GLY A 437 -44.77 11.20 -25.09
N SER A 438 -44.45 10.53 -23.97
CA SER A 438 -44.35 11.21 -22.67
C SER A 438 -43.26 12.27 -22.68
N THR A 439 -43.55 13.39 -22.01
CA THR A 439 -42.65 14.55 -21.97
C THR A 439 -41.93 14.65 -20.64
N ILE A 440 -40.71 15.18 -20.70
CA ILE A 440 -39.83 15.50 -19.57
C ILE A 440 -39.49 16.98 -19.72
N LEU A 441 -39.83 17.79 -18.72
CA LEU A 441 -39.75 19.25 -18.78
C LEU A 441 -40.50 19.86 -19.99
N GLY A 442 -41.56 19.16 -20.46
CA GLY A 442 -42.33 19.59 -21.62
C GLY A 442 -41.73 19.20 -22.99
N MET A 443 -40.58 18.52 -23.01
CA MET A 443 -39.89 18.07 -24.23
C MET A 443 -39.95 16.55 -24.36
N LYS A 444 -39.80 15.98 -25.56
CA LYS A 444 -39.62 14.52 -25.68
C LYS A 444 -38.24 14.13 -25.20
N LEU A 445 -38.07 12.87 -24.76
CA LEU A 445 -36.82 12.37 -24.20
C LEU A 445 -35.60 12.64 -25.11
N TRP A 446 -35.73 12.45 -26.42
CA TRP A 446 -34.64 12.66 -27.37
C TRP A 446 -34.36 14.13 -27.67
N ASP A 447 -35.35 15.00 -27.51
CA ASP A 447 -35.21 16.44 -27.73
C ASP A 447 -34.41 17.10 -26.59
N LEU A 448 -34.24 16.43 -25.44
CA LEU A 448 -33.34 16.87 -24.38
C LEU A 448 -31.86 16.79 -24.79
N ALA A 449 -31.50 15.98 -25.78
CA ALA A 449 -30.11 15.78 -26.16
C ALA A 449 -29.54 17.08 -26.77
N GLY A 450 -28.48 17.61 -26.15
CA GLY A 450 -27.84 18.84 -26.61
C GLY A 450 -28.44 20.14 -26.07
N GLU A 451 -29.56 20.06 -25.34
CA GLU A 451 -30.15 21.22 -24.67
C GLU A 451 -29.35 21.61 -23.41
N VAL A 452 -29.35 22.91 -23.13
CA VAL A 452 -28.80 23.49 -21.89
C VAL A 452 -29.97 23.99 -21.06
N ILE A 453 -30.26 23.29 -19.96
CA ILE A 453 -31.36 23.65 -19.06
C ILE A 453 -30.79 24.37 -17.86
N GLN A 454 -31.29 25.57 -17.58
CA GLN A 454 -30.90 26.37 -16.44
C GLN A 454 -31.88 26.18 -15.27
N THR A 455 -31.34 26.20 -14.06
CA THR A 455 -32.12 26.30 -12.80
C THR A 455 -32.88 27.62 -12.74
N ASP A 456 -34.01 27.65 -12.04
CA ASP A 456 -34.88 28.83 -11.97
C ASP A 456 -34.19 30.01 -11.25
N ASP A 457 -33.31 29.71 -10.29
CA ASP A 457 -32.46 30.68 -9.59
C ASP A 457 -31.20 31.07 -10.39
N ARG A 458 -31.01 30.50 -11.58
CA ARG A 458 -29.87 30.72 -12.48
C ARG A 458 -28.51 30.34 -11.88
N SER A 459 -28.47 29.56 -10.80
CA SER A 459 -27.23 29.17 -10.14
C SER A 459 -26.44 28.10 -10.90
N LYS A 460 -27.12 27.28 -11.70
CA LYS A 460 -26.54 26.11 -12.41
C LYS A 460 -27.20 25.85 -13.76
N ASN A 461 -26.42 25.27 -14.66
CA ASN A 461 -26.88 24.68 -15.92
C ASN A 461 -26.73 23.17 -15.91
N ALA A 462 -27.55 22.48 -16.69
CA ALA A 462 -27.41 21.07 -16.99
C ALA A 462 -27.35 20.81 -18.49
N THR A 463 -26.52 19.86 -18.88
CA THR A 463 -26.45 19.30 -20.24
C THR A 463 -26.82 17.82 -20.21
N PHE A 464 -27.41 17.32 -21.29
CA PHE A 464 -27.91 15.95 -21.35
C PHE A 464 -27.30 15.15 -22.49
N LYS A 465 -26.93 13.90 -22.20
CA LYS A 465 -26.62 12.87 -23.19
C LYS A 465 -27.66 11.76 -23.10
N ILE A 466 -28.35 11.52 -24.20
CA ILE A 466 -29.40 10.50 -24.28
C ILE A 466 -28.87 9.31 -25.06
N GLY A 467 -29.18 8.11 -24.59
CA GLY A 467 -28.93 6.86 -25.30
C GLY A 467 -30.11 5.91 -25.15
N ILE A 468 -30.02 4.75 -25.79
CA ILE A 468 -31.05 3.72 -25.65
C ILE A 468 -31.22 3.39 -24.17
N ARG A 469 -32.42 3.63 -23.63
CA ARG A 469 -32.78 3.38 -22.22
C ARG A 469 -31.86 4.10 -21.20
N ARG A 470 -31.21 5.18 -21.61
CA ARG A 470 -30.20 5.88 -20.79
C ARG A 470 -30.35 7.39 -20.90
N ILE A 471 -30.28 8.06 -19.76
CA ILE A 471 -30.08 9.51 -19.64
C ILE A 471 -28.85 9.77 -18.77
N GLU A 472 -27.99 10.66 -19.23
CA GLU A 472 -26.89 11.22 -18.46
C GLU A 472 -27.05 12.73 -18.42
N MET A 473 -26.92 13.30 -17.22
CA MET A 473 -27.06 14.72 -16.94
C MET A 473 -25.81 15.18 -16.22
N SER A 474 -25.15 16.21 -16.76
CA SER A 474 -24.00 16.86 -16.16
C SER A 474 -24.38 18.28 -15.77
N VAL A 475 -24.12 18.65 -14.51
CA VAL A 475 -24.47 19.95 -13.93
C VAL A 475 -23.22 20.80 -13.75
N THR A 476 -23.28 22.04 -14.24
CA THR A 476 -22.21 23.03 -14.15
C THR A 476 -22.73 24.25 -13.37
N PRO A 477 -22.15 24.58 -12.21
CA PRO A 477 -22.47 25.82 -11.51
C PRO A 477 -21.96 27.04 -12.27
N PHE A 478 -22.67 28.15 -12.15
CA PHE A 478 -22.11 29.46 -12.46
C PHE A 478 -21.21 29.87 -11.28
N GLU A 479 -19.99 30.32 -11.60
CA GLU A 479 -19.08 30.91 -10.61
C GLU A 479 -19.61 32.26 -10.09
#